data_AF-A0A519ZXH9-F1
#
_entry.id   AF-A0A519ZXH9-F1
#
_cell.length_a   1.000
_cell.length_b   1.000
_cell.length_c   1.000
_cell.angle_alpha   90.00
_cell.angle_beta   90.00
_cell.angle_gamma   90.00
#
_symmetry.space_group_name_H-M   'P 1'
#
loop_
_entity.id
_entity.type
_entity.pdbx_description
1 polymer ?
#
loop_
_entity_poly.entity_id
_entity_poly.type
_entity_poly.pdbx_seq_one_letter_code
_entity_poly.pdbx_strand_id
1 'polypeptide(L)'
;YDIAKKVKERFNHYDTKVTILGHLQRGGSPSSFDRILGSRLGFAAVNELLKGNSMQMVGLRGNEIKTTTIDEALTKHTFKLESDLLEMTKVLSI
;
A
#
# COMPACT_ATOMS: atom_id res chain seq x y z
N TYR A 1 12.36 -1.61 19.47
CA TYR A 1 12.76 -0.66 20.53
C TYR A 1 14.10 0.00 20.26
N ASP A 2 14.87 -0.51 19.30
CA ASP A 2 16.26 -0.11 19.06
C ASP A 2 16.40 1.34 18.56
N ILE A 3 15.42 1.84 17.81
CA ILE A 3 15.42 3.22 17.34
C ILE A 3 15.28 4.20 18.52
N ALA A 4 14.33 3.99 19.42
CA ALA A 4 14.15 4.84 20.60
C ALA A 4 15.39 4.81 21.51
N LYS A 5 16.03 3.65 21.66
CA LYS A 5 17.31 3.53 22.38
C LYS A 5 18.40 4.40 21.73
N LYS A 6 18.59 4.28 20.42
CA LYS A 6 19.56 5.09 19.66
C LYS A 6 19.28 6.59 19.73
N VAL A 7 18.01 7.00 19.75
CA VAL A 7 17.61 8.40 19.93
C VAL A 7 18.00 8.89 21.32
N LYS A 8 17.69 8.12 22.38
CA LYS A 8 18.03 8.50 23.76
C LYS A 8 19.55 8.57 24.00
N GLU A 9 20.32 7.71 23.36
CA GLU A 9 21.80 7.74 23.39
C GLU A 9 22.36 9.04 22.79
N ARG A 10 21.72 9.58 21.76
CA ARG A 10 22.16 10.83 21.09
C ARG A 10 21.54 12.09 21.69
N PHE A 11 20.32 11.99 22.18
CA PHE A 11 19.50 13.10 22.66
C PHE A 11 18.86 12.71 24.00
N ASN A 12 19.67 12.80 25.06
CA ASN A 12 19.33 12.34 26.41
C ASN A 12 18.22 13.16 27.09
N HIS A 13 17.86 14.33 26.56
CA HIS A 13 16.85 15.23 27.10
C HIS A 13 15.45 15.03 26.51
N TYR A 14 15.29 14.18 25.50
CA TYR A 14 13.97 13.86 24.92
C TYR A 14 13.30 12.68 25.64
N ASP A 15 12.05 12.87 26.08
CA ASP A 15 11.18 11.78 26.56
C ASP A 15 10.53 11.05 25.38
N THR A 16 11.27 10.11 24.79
CA THR A 16 10.82 9.34 23.61
C THR A 16 9.75 8.32 24.00
N LYS A 17 8.56 8.41 23.38
CA LYS A 17 7.51 7.37 23.47
C LYS A 17 7.54 6.43 22.27
N VAL A 18 7.16 5.17 22.50
CA VAL A 18 7.13 4.13 21.47
C VAL A 18 5.73 3.53 21.39
N THR A 19 5.21 3.45 20.18
CA THR A 19 3.93 2.76 19.90
C THR A 19 4.17 1.73 18.80
N ILE A 20 3.69 0.50 19.03
CA ILE A 20 3.76 -0.59 18.06
C ILE A 20 2.33 -0.93 17.66
N LEU A 21 1.93 -0.54 16.45
CA LEU A 21 0.54 -0.71 15.98
C LEU A 21 0.17 -2.18 15.75
N GLY A 22 1.10 -3.00 15.22
CA GLY A 22 0.88 -4.43 15.01
C GLY A 22 -0.36 -4.75 14.17
N HIS A 23 -1.15 -5.73 14.63
CA HIS A 23 -2.34 -6.25 13.94
C HIS A 23 -3.47 -5.24 13.75
N LEU A 24 -3.47 -4.12 14.50
CA LEU A 24 -4.46 -3.06 14.36
C LEU A 24 -4.58 -2.57 12.90
N GLN A 25 -3.47 -2.54 12.17
CA GLN A 25 -3.41 -2.08 10.77
C GLN A 25 -4.16 -2.97 9.76
N ARG A 26 -4.52 -4.20 10.14
CA ARG A 26 -5.26 -5.14 9.26
C ARG A 26 -6.77 -5.17 9.55
N GLY A 27 -7.20 -4.55 10.66
CA GLY A 27 -8.59 -4.49 11.06
C GLY A 27 -9.24 -3.14 10.76
N GLY A 28 -10.48 -2.97 11.21
CA GLY A 28 -11.26 -1.74 11.00
C GLY A 28 -12.14 -1.80 9.76
N SER A 29 -13.06 -0.83 9.66
CA SER A 29 -13.93 -0.71 8.48
C SER A 29 -13.13 -0.13 7.30
N PRO A 30 -13.30 -0.67 6.07
CA PRO A 30 -12.62 -0.15 4.89
C PRO A 30 -13.01 1.31 4.63
N SER A 31 -12.06 2.09 4.11
CA SER A 31 -12.29 3.49 3.72
C SER A 31 -13.26 3.58 2.53
N SER A 32 -13.77 4.78 2.25
CA SER A 32 -14.62 5.00 1.06
C SER A 32 -13.90 4.60 -0.23
N PHE A 33 -12.60 4.88 -0.33
CA PHE A 33 -11.78 4.49 -1.47
C PHE A 33 -11.69 2.97 -1.59
N ASP A 34 -11.37 2.27 -0.50
CA ASP A 34 -11.23 0.81 -0.51
C ASP A 34 -12.54 0.11 -0.88
N ARG A 35 -13.69 0.63 -0.41
CA ARG A 35 -15.01 0.10 -0.76
C ARG A 35 -15.27 0.25 -2.26
N ILE A 36 -15.07 1.45 -2.81
CA ILE A 36 -15.28 1.72 -4.23
C ILE A 36 -14.33 0.86 -5.07
N LEU A 37 -13.05 0.79 -4.68
CA LEU A 37 -12.06 -0.02 -5.38
C LEU A 37 -12.44 -1.50 -5.36
N GLY A 38 -12.81 -2.04 -4.20
CA GLY A 38 -13.27 -3.43 -4.06
C GLY A 38 -14.47 -3.74 -4.96
N SER A 39 -15.47 -2.85 -4.99
CA SER A 39 -16.63 -2.99 -5.89
C SER A 39 -16.23 -2.96 -7.37
N ARG A 40 -15.36 -2.03 -7.77
CA ARG A 40 -14.87 -1.93 -9.16
C ARG A 40 -14.10 -3.18 -9.59
N LEU A 41 -13.22 -3.68 -8.72
CA LEU A 41 -12.44 -4.89 -8.99
C LEU A 41 -13.33 -6.13 -9.09
N GLY A 42 -14.26 -6.31 -8.16
CA GLY A 42 -15.21 -7.43 -8.21
C GLY A 42 -16.07 -7.42 -9.48
N PHE A 43 -16.61 -6.26 -9.85
CA PHE A 43 -17.36 -6.09 -11.10
C PHE A 43 -16.53 -6.43 -12.34
N ALA A 44 -15.30 -5.92 -12.42
CA ALA A 44 -14.40 -6.20 -13.53
C ALA A 44 -14.04 -7.69 -13.63
N ALA A 45 -13.75 -8.35 -12.49
CA ALA A 45 -13.41 -9.77 -12.47
C ALA A 45 -14.54 -10.64 -13.02
N VAL A 46 -15.79 -10.38 -12.61
CA VAL A 46 -16.96 -11.11 -13.12
C VAL A 46 -17.14 -10.87 -14.62
N ASN A 47 -17.00 -9.64 -15.09
CA ASN A 47 -17.12 -9.34 -16.52
C ASN A 47 -16.05 -10.02 -17.37
N GLU A 48 -14.82 -10.13 -16.87
CA GLU A 48 -13.75 -10.85 -17.57
C GLU A 48 -14.06 -12.35 -17.66
N LEU A 49 -14.56 -12.96 -16.59
CA LEU A 49 -15.01 -14.35 -16.61
C LEU A 49 -16.15 -14.56 -17.62
N LEU A 50 -17.13 -13.65 -17.70
CA LEU A 50 -18.22 -13.71 -18.66
C LEU A 50 -17.76 -13.59 -20.13
N LYS A 51 -16.65 -12.90 -20.38
CA LYS A 51 -16.00 -12.85 -21.71
C LYS A 51 -15.22 -14.13 -22.05
N GLY A 52 -15.13 -15.08 -21.11
CA GLY A 52 -14.35 -16.31 -21.26
C GLY A 52 -12.87 -16.15 -20.86
N ASN A 53 -12.47 -15.00 -20.34
CA ASN A 53 -11.10 -14.78 -19.87
C ASN A 53 -10.91 -15.43 -18.49
N SER A 54 -9.75 -16.04 -18.26
CA SER A 54 -9.37 -16.65 -16.99
C SER A 54 -7.87 -16.48 -16.73
N MET A 55 -7.40 -16.86 -15.53
CA MET A 55 -5.97 -16.80 -15.16
C MET A 55 -5.36 -15.38 -15.24
N GLN A 56 -6.17 -14.37 -14.95
CA GLN A 56 -5.76 -12.97 -14.90
C GLN A 56 -6.13 -12.32 -13.56
N MET A 57 -5.34 -11.35 -13.14
CA MET A 57 -5.59 -10.50 -11.99
C MET A 57 -6.14 -9.16 -12.46
N VAL A 58 -7.22 -8.69 -11.81
CA VAL A 58 -7.72 -7.32 -11.97
C VAL A 58 -7.00 -6.40 -11.00
N GLY A 59 -6.66 -5.19 -11.43
CA GLY A 59 -5.98 -4.20 -10.61
C GLY A 59 -6.23 -2.77 -11.08
N LEU A 60 -5.89 -1.81 -10.23
CA LEU A 60 -5.92 -0.38 -10.57
C LEU A 60 -4.54 0.03 -11.08
N ARG A 61 -4.47 0.59 -12.28
CA ARG A 61 -3.25 1.20 -12.84
C ARG A 61 -3.53 2.63 -13.26
N GLY A 62 -2.96 3.59 -12.54
CA GLY A 62 -3.39 4.99 -12.64
C GLY A 62 -4.82 5.11 -12.12
N ASN A 63 -5.76 5.54 -12.97
CA ASN A 63 -7.17 5.65 -12.60
C ASN A 63 -8.07 4.57 -13.26
N GLU A 64 -7.47 3.63 -13.97
CA GLU A 64 -8.17 2.64 -14.80
C GLU A 64 -8.05 1.23 -14.20
N ILE A 65 -9.13 0.45 -14.32
CA ILE A 65 -9.10 -0.97 -14.00
C ILE A 65 -8.50 -1.72 -15.19
N LYS A 66 -7.45 -2.50 -14.94
CA LYS A 66 -6.76 -3.29 -15.96
C LYS A 66 -6.62 -4.73 -15.51
N THR A 67 -6.51 -5.63 -16.48
CA THR A 67 -6.12 -7.01 -16.25
C THR A 67 -4.63 -7.19 -16.45
N THR A 68 -4.05 -8.16 -15.77
CA THR A 68 -2.65 -8.57 -15.91
C THR A 68 -2.60 -10.09 -15.73
N THR A 69 -1.73 -10.78 -16.45
CA THR A 69 -1.61 -12.24 -16.27
C THR A 69 -1.13 -12.56 -14.85
N ILE A 70 -1.53 -13.70 -14.30
CA ILE A 70 -1.08 -14.11 -12.95
C ILE A 70 0.45 -14.21 -12.88
N ASP A 71 1.09 -14.75 -13.93
CA ASP A 71 2.55 -14.86 -13.98
C ASP A 71 3.24 -13.49 -13.87
N GLU A 72 2.80 -12.51 -14.66
CA GLU A 72 3.34 -11.15 -14.58
C GLU A 72 3.06 -10.51 -13.22
N ALA A 73 1.85 -10.69 -12.69
CA ALA A 73 1.45 -10.14 -11.41
C ALA A 73 2.24 -10.71 -10.22
N LEU A 74 2.84 -11.90 -10.33
CA LEU A 74 3.62 -12.53 -9.27
C LEU A 74 5.14 -12.38 -9.44
N THR A 75 5.61 -12.17 -10.68
CA THR A 75 7.06 -12.18 -10.98
C THR A 75 7.63 -10.78 -11.22
N LYS A 76 6.84 -9.86 -11.77
CA LYS A 76 7.31 -8.51 -12.12
C LYS A 76 6.97 -7.50 -11.03
N HIS A 77 7.59 -7.67 -9.87
CA HIS A 77 7.50 -6.69 -8.79
C HIS A 77 8.72 -5.77 -8.78
N THR A 78 8.55 -4.52 -9.24
CA THR A 78 9.48 -3.45 -8.88
C THR A 78 9.00 -2.79 -7.60
N PHE A 79 9.75 -2.96 -6.51
CA PHE A 79 9.60 -2.08 -5.35
C PHE A 79 9.94 -0.66 -5.80
N LYS A 80 8.93 0.18 -5.98
CA LYS A 80 9.09 1.56 -6.43
C LYS A 80 8.67 2.47 -5.29
N LEU A 81 9.67 2.96 -4.58
CA LEU A 81 9.49 4.08 -3.68
C LEU A 81 9.65 5.36 -4.51
N GLU A 82 8.69 6.26 -4.46
CA GLU A 82 8.74 7.49 -5.24
C GLU A 82 9.72 8.48 -4.61
N SER A 83 10.80 8.80 -5.34
CA SER A 83 11.85 9.75 -4.90
C SER A 83 11.28 11.10 -4.53
N ASP A 84 10.31 11.57 -5.32
CA ASP A 84 9.75 12.91 -5.20
C ASP A 84 8.90 13.02 -3.94
N LEU A 85 8.20 11.94 -3.55
CA LEU A 85 7.49 11.89 -2.27
C LEU A 85 8.47 11.90 -1.09
N LEU A 86 9.58 11.17 -1.18
CA LEU A 86 10.63 11.24 -0.15
C LEU A 86 11.23 12.64 -0.04
N GLU A 87 11.51 13.29 -1.16
CA GLU A 87 12.00 14.66 -1.17
C GLU A 87 10.99 15.61 -0.53
N MET A 88 9.72 15.51 -0.92
CA MET A 88 8.63 16.28 -0.33
C MET A 88 8.56 16.10 1.19
N THR A 89 8.72 14.87 1.71
CA THR A 89 8.71 14.67 3.18
C THR A 89 9.84 15.42 3.88
N LYS A 90 11.03 15.55 3.26
CA LYS A 90 12.16 16.30 3.83
C LYS A 90 11.91 17.81 3.80
N VAL A 91 11.28 18.29 2.73
CA VAL A 91 10.95 19.71 2.54
C VAL A 91 9.81 20.15 3.47
N LEU A 92 8.85 19.27 3.77
CA LEU A 92 7.71 19.62 4.63
C LEU A 92 7.97 19.40 6.13
N SER A 93 9.08 18.78 6.51
CA SER A 93 9.43 18.47 7.90
C SER A 93 10.28 19.56 8.60
N ILE A 94 10.31 20.78 8.05
CA ILE A 94 10.82 22.00 8.70
C ILE A 94 9.82 22.52 9.73
#